data_AF-A0A2N1UH94-F1
#
_entry.id   AF-A0A2N1UH94-F1
#
_cell.length_a   1.000
_cell.length_b   1.000
_cell.length_c   1.000
_cell.angle_alpha   90.00
_cell.angle_beta   90.00
_cell.angle_gamma   90.00
#
_symmetry.space_group_name_H-M   'P 1'
#
loop_
_entity.id
_entity.type
_entity.pdbx_description
1 polymer ?
#
loop_
_entity_poly.entity_id
_entity_poly.type
_entity_poly.pdbx_seq_one_letter_code
_entity_poly.pdbx_strand_id
1 'polypeptide(L)' 'MIRLSRINGAKFYLNAELIEQIESSPDTVITLYTGKTVMVAEPVHQVLHRIMNYKRRTQTHRLARKKSDAAGTALKL' A
#
# COMPACT_ATOMS: atom_id res chain seq x y z
N MET A 1 -2.08 -4.30 5.44
CA MET A 1 -2.22 -5.60 4.73
C MET A 1 -3.06 -5.41 3.48
N ILE A 2 -2.66 -6.01 2.36
CA ILE A 2 -3.43 -6.08 1.11
C ILE A 2 -3.85 -7.53 0.86
N ARG A 3 -5.10 -7.77 0.45
CA ARG A 3 -5.58 -9.09 0.06
C ARG A 3 -5.04 -9.42 -1.33
N LEU A 4 -4.54 -10.63 -1.54
CA LEU A 4 -4.06 -11.15 -2.83
C LEU A 4 -4.48 -12.63 -2.97
N SER A 5 -4.26 -13.18 -4.15
CA SER A 5 -4.57 -14.57 -4.46
C SER A 5 -3.32 -15.23 -5.03
N ARG A 6 -2.97 -16.41 -4.54
CA ARG A 6 -1.95 -17.25 -5.18
C ARG A 6 -2.44 -17.69 -6.56
N ILE A 7 -1.53 -18.18 -7.40
CA ILE A 7 -1.87 -18.73 -8.72
C ILE A 7 -2.92 -19.87 -8.62
N ASN A 8 -2.90 -20.64 -7.53
CA ASN A 8 -3.89 -21.68 -7.26
C ASN A 8 -5.23 -21.16 -6.70
N GLY A 9 -5.48 -19.85 -6.69
CA GLY A 9 -6.70 -19.23 -6.18
C GLY A 9 -6.79 -19.07 -4.66
N ALA A 10 -5.85 -19.60 -3.89
CA ALA A 10 -5.85 -19.45 -2.43
C ALA A 10 -5.64 -17.98 -2.03
N LYS A 11 -6.56 -17.45 -1.22
CA LYS A 11 -6.52 -16.06 -0.74
C LYS A 11 -5.53 -15.92 0.43
N PHE A 12 -4.76 -14.85 0.43
CA PHE A 12 -3.89 -14.49 1.54
C PHE A 12 -3.77 -12.97 1.68
N TYR A 13 -3.15 -12.53 2.76
CA TYR A 13 -2.87 -11.11 3.01
C TYR A 13 -1.36 -10.88 3.06
N LEU A 14 -0.91 -9.85 2.36
CA LEU A 14 0.49 -9.46 2.29
C LEU A 14 0.70 -8.10 2.95
N ASN A 15 1.82 -7.94 3.66
CA ASN A 15 2.21 -6.64 4.19
C ASN A 15 2.76 -5.77 3.05
N ALA A 16 2.03 -4.70 2.71
CA ALA A 16 2.39 -3.81 1.61
C ALA A 16 3.63 -2.95 1.89
N GLU A 17 3.99 -2.73 3.17
CA GLU A 17 5.19 -1.96 3.53
C GLU A 17 6.49 -2.77 3.37
N LEU A 18 6.37 -4.10 3.20
CA LEU A 18 7.52 -4.99 3.04
C LEU A 18 7.79 -5.35 1.58
N ILE A 19 6.98 -4.84 0.65
CA ILE A 19 7.15 -5.07 -0.79
C ILE A 19 8.31 -4.20 -1.27
N GLU A 20 9.29 -4.86 -1.88
CA GLU A 20 10.45 -4.22 -2.48
C GLU A 20 10.24 -3.98 -3.97
N GLN A 21 9.81 -5.00 -4.70
CA GLN A 21 9.66 -4.97 -6.15
C GLN A 21 8.45 -5.77 -6.62
N ILE A 22 7.85 -5.34 -7.73
CA ILE A 22 6.75 -6.02 -8.40
C ILE A 22 7.07 -6.08 -9.89
N GLU A 23 7.04 -7.29 -10.46
CA GLU A 23 7.35 -7.54 -11.88
C GLU A 23 6.25 -8.36 -12.54
N SER A 24 6.21 -8.31 -13.88
CA SER A 24 5.33 -9.14 -14.70
C SER A 24 6.17 -10.14 -15.51
N SER A 25 6.11 -11.44 -15.17
CA SER A 25 6.82 -12.49 -15.91
C SER A 25 6.28 -13.90 -15.60
N PRO A 26 5.59 -14.58 -16.54
CA PRO A 26 4.40 -14.09 -17.24
C PRO A 26 3.28 -13.65 -16.26
N ASP A 27 3.30 -14.18 -15.04
CA ASP A 27 2.44 -13.79 -13.92
C ASP A 27 3.06 -12.65 -13.11
N THR A 28 2.33 -12.11 -12.14
CA THR A 28 2.89 -11.06 -11.27
C THR A 28 3.71 -11.67 -10.14
N VAL A 29 4.98 -11.26 -10.04
CA VAL A 29 5.90 -11.65 -8.97
C VAL A 29 6.08 -10.47 -8.03
N ILE A 30 5.94 -10.70 -6.73
CA ILE A 30 6.19 -9.73 -5.68
C ILE A 30 7.40 -10.18 -4.88
N THR A 31 8.45 -9.36 -4.85
CA THR A 31 9.64 -9.57 -4.01
C THR A 31 9.50 -8.72 -2.75
N LEU A 32 9.74 -9.34 -1.60
CA LEU A 32 9.79 -8.67 -0.30
C LEU A 32 11.22 -8.26 0.03
N TYR A 33 11.40 -7.28 0.92
CA TYR A 33 12.71 -6.80 1.37
C TYR A 33 13.66 -7.89 1.93
N THR A 34 13.11 -9.06 2.29
CA THR A 34 13.87 -10.23 2.73
C THR A 34 14.42 -11.07 1.58
N GLY A 35 14.21 -10.67 0.32
CA GLY A 35 14.44 -11.46 -0.89
C GLY A 35 13.41 -12.57 -1.15
N LYS A 36 12.40 -12.72 -0.29
CA LYS A 36 11.35 -13.74 -0.49
C LYS A 36 10.41 -13.29 -1.61
N THR A 37 10.13 -14.19 -2.55
CA THR A 37 9.20 -13.93 -3.65
C THR A 37 7.86 -14.63 -3.44
N VAL A 38 6.80 -14.02 -3.98
CA VAL A 38 5.46 -14.59 -4.02
C VAL A 38 4.84 -14.30 -5.38
N MET A 39 4.39 -15.35 -6.07
CA MET A 39 3.60 -15.22 -7.29
C MET A 39 2.12 -15.05 -6.96
N VAL A 40 1.47 -14.12 -7.64
CA VAL A 40 0.05 -13.80 -7.44
C VAL A 40 -0.71 -13.78 -8.75
N ALA A 41 -2.00 -14.12 -8.67
CA ALA A 41 -2.89 -14.15 -9.83
C ALA A 41 -3.35 -12.75 -10.26
N GLU A 42 -3.23 -11.76 -9.38
CA GLU A 42 -3.52 -10.38 -9.72
C GLU A 42 -2.45 -9.79 -10.65
N PRO A 43 -2.84 -9.09 -11.74
CA PRO A 43 -1.88 -8.35 -12.56
C PRO A 43 -1.28 -7.17 -11.77
N VAL A 44 -0.08 -6.73 -12.15
CA VAL A 44 0.68 -5.66 -11.51
C VAL A 44 -0.17 -4.43 -11.17
N HIS A 45 -1.00 -3.95 -12.11
CA HIS A 45 -1.83 -2.76 -11.90
C HIS A 45 -2.84 -2.92 -10.75
N GLN A 46 -3.40 -4.12 -10.54
CA GLN A 46 -4.29 -4.38 -9.42
C GLN A 46 -3.54 -4.41 -8.09
N VAL A 47 -2.33 -4.98 -8.08
CA VAL A 47 -1.46 -4.99 -6.90
C VAL A 47 -1.13 -3.55 -6.49
N LEU A 48 -0.68 -2.72 -7.45
CA LEU A 48 -0.39 -1.30 -7.22
C LEU A 48 -1.62 -0.53 -6.69
N HIS A 49 -2.79 -0.75 -7.28
CA HIS A 49 -4.02 -0.12 -6.82
C HIS A 49 -4.34 -0.48 -5.36
N ARG A 50 -4.16 -1.74 -4.96
CA ARG A 50 -4.36 -2.18 -3.58
C ARG A 50 -3.35 -1.55 -2.62
N ILE A 51 -2.08 -1.41 -3.03
CA ILE A 51 -1.05 -0.72 -2.25
C ILE A 51 -1.40 0.76 -2.07
N MET A 52 -1.79 1.46 -3.13
CA MET A 52 -2.18 2.87 -3.06
C MET A 52 -3.38 3.08 -2.13
N ASN A 53 -4.40 2.22 -2.22
CA ASN A 53 -5.56 2.28 -1.33
C ASN A 53 -5.19 2.02 0.13
N TYR A 54 -4.29 1.07 0.37
CA TYR A 54 -3.75 0.83 1.70
C TYR A 54 -3.02 2.07 2.24
N LYS A 55 -2.07 2.65 1.47
CA LYS A 55 -1.33 3.86 1.87
C LYS A 55 -2.23 5.06 2.14
N ARG A 56 -3.24 5.29 1.29
CA ARG A 56 -4.23 6.37 1.49
C ARG A 56 -4.96 6.21 2.83
N ARG A 57 -5.40 4.99 3.15
CA ARG A 57 -6.14 4.71 4.37
C ARG A 57 -5.27 4.82 5.63
N THR A 58 -3.99 4.46 5.55
CA THR A 58 -3.07 4.56 6.69
C THR A 58 -2.53 5.97 6.92
N GLN A 59 -2.43 6.80 5.88
CA GLN A 59 -1.89 8.17 5.97
C GLN A 59 -2.93 9.25 6.33
N THR A 60 -4.23 8.91 6.45
CA THR A 60 -5.33 9.85 6.71
C THR A 60 -5.15 10.73 7.96
N HIS A 61 -4.32 10.34 8.92
CA HIS A 61 -4.10 11.15 10.14
C HIS A 61 -3.16 12.36 9.96
N ARG A 62 -2.40 12.48 8.85
CA ARG A 62 -1.40 13.57 8.70
C ARG A 62 -1.95 14.85 8.06
N LEU A 63 -3.06 14.78 7.32
CA LEU A 63 -3.62 15.93 6.60
C LEU A 63 -4.74 16.66 7.37
N ALA A 64 -5.41 15.99 8.32
CA ALA A 64 -6.47 16.60 9.12
C ALA A 64 -5.97 17.64 10.15
N ARG A 65 -4.71 17.52 10.62
CA ARG A 65 -4.13 18.45 11.61
C ARG A 65 -3.69 19.80 11.04
N LYS A 66 -3.42 19.92 9.73
CA LYS A 66 -2.89 21.17 9.15
C LYS A 66 -3.91 22.32 9.06
N LYS A 67 -5.21 22.05 9.25
CA LYS A 67 -6.26 23.09 9.19
C LYS A 67 -6.56 23.75 10.55
N SER A 68 -6.17 23.19 11.69
CA SER A 68 -6.44 23.78 13.01
C SER A 68 -5.37 24.75 13.50
N ASP A 69 -4.10 24.53 13.13
CA ASP A 69 -2.99 25.32 13.68
C ASP A 69 -2.76 26.66 12.95
N ALA A 70 -3.46 26.90 11.84
CA ALA A 70 -3.35 28.15 11.07
C ALA A 70 -4.28 29.29 11.55
N ALA A 71 -5.19 29.03 12.50
CA ALA A 71 -6.18 30.01 12.95
C ALA A 71 -5.86 30.68 14.30
N GLY A 72 -4.76 30.31 14.97
CA GLY A 72 -4.49 30.70 16.37
C GLY A 72 -3.65 31.96 16.60
N THR A 73 -3.04 32.57 15.57
CA THR A 73 -2.01 33.62 15.77
C THR A 73 -2.51 35.05 15.52
N ALA A 74 -3.82 35.28 15.41
CA ALA A 74 -4.38 36.61 15.14
C ALA A 74 -5.41 37.04 16.18
N LEU A 75 -5.00 37.26 17.43
CA LEU A 75 -5.57 38.31 18.29
C LEU A 75 -4.66 38.57 19.51
N LYS A 76 -3.63 39.39 19.31
CA LYS A 76 -3.07 40.25 20.35
C LYS A 76 -3.03 41.63 19.74
N LEU A 77 -4.01 42.46 20.10
CA LEU A 77 -3.98 43.92 20.20
C LEU A 77 -5.34 44.36 20.74
#